data_AF-A0A7W0X9R7-F1
#
_entry.id   AF-A0A7W0X9R7-F1
#
_cell.length_a   1.000
_cell.length_b   1.000
_cell.length_c   1.000
_cell.angle_alpha   90.00
_cell.angle_beta   90.00
_cell.angle_gamma   90.00
#
_symmetry.space_group_name_H-M   'P 1'
#
loop_
_entity.id
_entity.type
_entity.pdbx_description
1 polymer ?
#
loop_
_entity_poly.entity_id
_entity_poly.type
_entity_poly.pdbx_seq_one_letter_code
_entity_poly.pdbx_strand_id
1 'polypeptide(L)'
;MSYTIDIYVDWNTQDDTGLPWTFLDQAADPSRIRPGAHVVAGHDDAVAVAEIVDIDNDGVVHVRQLPGPVSTNAHRLSAPVP
;
A
#
# COMPACT_ATOMS: atom_id res chain seq x y z
N MET A 1 -11.66 2.19 14.76
CA MET A 1 -11.74 2.88 13.45
C MET A 1 -11.32 1.87 12.41
N SER A 2 -12.25 1.43 11.57
CA SER A 2 -11.97 0.44 10.53
C SER A 2 -11.49 1.20 9.29
N TYR A 3 -10.25 0.98 8.86
CA TYR A 3 -9.76 1.50 7.59
C TYR A 3 -10.05 0.48 6.49
N THR A 4 -10.47 0.94 5.32
CA THR A 4 -10.53 0.09 4.13
C THR A 4 -9.10 -0.13 3.66
N ILE A 5 -8.64 -1.38 3.68
CA ILE A 5 -7.35 -1.77 3.15
C ILE A 5 -7.47 -1.76 1.62
N ASP A 6 -6.65 -0.94 0.97
CA ASP A 6 -6.60 -0.86 -0.50
C ASP A 6 -5.78 -2.02 -1.08
N ILE A 7 -4.71 -2.44 -0.39
CA ILE A 7 -3.87 -3.58 -0.77
C ILE A 7 -3.33 -4.31 0.46
N TYR A 8 -3.40 -5.65 0.43
CA TYR A 8 -2.79 -6.46 1.49
C TYR A 8 -1.27 -6.44 1.35
N VAL A 9 -0.55 -6.22 2.45
CA VAL A 9 0.91 -6.39 2.51
C VAL A 9 1.32 -6.90 3.88
N ASP A 10 2.27 -7.83 3.92
CA ASP A 10 2.97 -8.21 5.14
C ASP A 10 4.21 -7.34 5.29
N TRP A 11 4.22 -6.47 6.31
CA TRP A 11 5.32 -5.56 6.59
C TRP A 11 6.64 -6.25 6.96
N ASN A 12 6.60 -7.53 7.31
CA ASN A 12 7.82 -8.30 7.62
C ASN A 12 8.42 -8.97 6.38
N THR A 13 7.68 -9.00 5.27
CA THR A 13 8.18 -9.49 3.99
C THR A 13 8.99 -8.37 3.34
N GLN A 14 10.20 -8.69 2.87
CA GLN A 14 11.10 -7.75 2.20
C GLN A 14 11.95 -8.54 1.19
N ASP A 15 12.28 -7.94 0.06
CA ASP A 15 13.21 -8.53 -0.91
C ASP A 15 14.55 -7.80 -0.91
N ASP A 16 15.38 -8.09 -1.93
CA ASP A 16 16.72 -7.50 -2.09
C ASP A 16 16.70 -5.97 -2.23
N THR A 17 15.55 -5.35 -2.53
CA THR A 17 15.41 -3.89 -2.62
C THR A 17 15.38 -3.20 -1.26
N GLY A 18 15.16 -3.95 -0.19
CA GLY A 18 14.98 -3.36 1.13
C GLY A 18 13.54 -2.91 1.42
N LEU A 19 12.59 -3.17 0.51
CA LEU A 19 11.21 -2.73 0.62
C LEU A 19 10.24 -3.89 0.83
N PRO A 20 9.18 -3.68 1.63
CA PRO A 20 8.06 -4.60 1.64
C PRO A 20 7.41 -4.72 0.28
N TRP A 21 6.96 -5.93 -0.03
CA TRP A 21 6.36 -6.24 -1.32
C TRP A 21 5.12 -7.12 -1.16
N THR A 22 4.25 -7.03 -2.15
CA THR A 22 3.04 -7.85 -2.27
C THR A 22 2.71 -8.05 -3.75
N PHE A 23 1.61 -8.72 -4.05
CA PHE A 23 1.12 -8.88 -5.42
C PHE A 23 -0.04 -7.94 -5.73
N LEU A 24 -0.13 -7.48 -6.98
CA LEU A 24 -1.18 -6.59 -7.46
C LEU A 24 -2.59 -7.20 -7.32
N ASP A 25 -2.73 -8.54 -7.38
CA ASP A 25 -4.01 -9.22 -7.19
C ASP A 25 -4.54 -9.15 -5.75
N GLN A 26 -3.67 -8.82 -4.80
CA GLN A 26 -4.06 -8.59 -3.40
C GLN A 26 -4.69 -7.21 -3.16
N ALA A 27 -4.76 -6.39 -4.22
CA ALA A 27 -5.43 -5.10 -4.17
C ALA A 27 -6.94 -5.25 -4.34
N ALA A 28 -7.70 -4.53 -3.51
CA ALA A 28 -9.16 -4.44 -3.67
C ALA A 28 -9.54 -3.77 -5.01
N ASP A 29 -8.71 -2.83 -5.47
CA ASP A 29 -8.82 -2.19 -6.77
C ASP A 29 -7.43 -2.01 -7.40
N PRO A 30 -7.00 -2.94 -8.28
CA PRO A 30 -5.71 -2.88 -8.96
C PRO A 30 -5.48 -1.58 -9.76
N SER A 31 -6.56 -0.93 -10.22
CA SER A 31 -6.44 0.28 -11.04
C SER A 31 -5.90 1.49 -10.25
N ARG A 32 -5.98 1.45 -8.92
CA ARG A 32 -5.49 2.48 -7.98
C ARG A 32 -4.04 2.24 -7.53
N ILE A 33 -3.50 1.05 -7.77
CA ILE A 33 -2.13 0.69 -7.41
C ILE A 33 -1.23 1.08 -8.57
N ARG A 34 -0.56 2.23 -8.43
CA ARG A 34 0.35 2.77 -9.44
C ARG A 34 1.55 3.41 -8.75
N PRO A 35 2.75 3.36 -9.33
CA PRO A 35 3.91 4.05 -8.77
C PRO A 35 3.61 5.52 -8.41
N GLY A 36 4.00 5.92 -7.20
CA GLY A 36 3.72 7.23 -6.59
C GLY A 36 2.35 7.37 -5.90
N ALA A 37 1.42 6.42 -6.08
CA ALA A 37 0.14 6.44 -5.38
C ALA A 37 0.32 6.17 -3.88
N HIS A 38 -0.46 6.86 -3.05
CA HIS A 38 -0.51 6.63 -1.62
C HIS A 38 -1.79 5.87 -1.28
N VAL A 39 -1.65 4.71 -0.65
CA VAL A 39 -2.74 3.78 -0.37
C VAL A 39 -2.67 3.28 1.05
N VAL A 40 -3.80 2.80 1.58
CA VAL A 40 -3.84 2.11 2.85
C VAL A 40 -3.44 0.66 2.62
N ALA A 41 -2.29 0.26 3.17
CA ALA A 41 -1.77 -1.09 3.04
C ALA A 41 -1.66 -1.78 4.41
N GLY A 42 -1.77 -3.10 4.42
CA GLY A 42 -1.52 -3.92 5.61
C GLY A 42 -2.49 -5.08 5.73
N HIS A 43 -2.59 -5.61 6.94
CA HIS A 43 -3.43 -6.76 7.26
C HIS A 43 -3.98 -6.63 8.68
N ASP A 44 -5.29 -6.89 8.85
CA ASP A 44 -5.98 -6.89 10.15
C ASP A 44 -5.68 -5.61 10.96
N ASP A 45 -4.89 -5.75 12.03
CA ASP A 45 -4.54 -4.67 12.95
C ASP A 45 -3.27 -3.90 12.54
N ALA A 46 -2.49 -4.41 11.58
CA ALA A 46 -1.21 -3.84 11.14
C ALA A 46 -1.37 -3.00 9.87
N VAL A 47 -2.13 -1.90 9.96
CA VAL A 47 -2.46 -1.03 8.82
C VAL A 47 -1.66 0.28 8.85
N ALA A 48 -1.12 0.69 7.71
CA ALA A 48 -0.41 1.95 7.53
C ALA A 48 -0.64 2.55 6.13
N VAL A 49 -0.34 3.84 5.96
CA VAL A 49 -0.30 4.43 4.61
C VAL A 49 1.04 4.07 4.00
N ALA A 50 0.99 3.54 2.78
CA ALA A 50 2.15 3.21 1.99
C ALA A 50 2.14 4.00 0.69
N GLU A 51 3.32 4.36 0.23
CA GLU A 51 3.52 4.79 -1.15
C GLU A 51 3.88 3.58 -2.00
N ILE A 52 3.22 3.41 -3.14
CA ILE A 52 3.61 2.44 -4.15
C ILE A 52 4.90 2.94 -4.80
N VAL A 53 6.00 2.22 -4.64
CA VAL A 53 7.30 2.61 -5.17
C VAL A 53 7.41 2.19 -6.63
N ASP A 54 7.12 0.93 -6.92
CA ASP A 54 7.17 0.36 -8.26
C ASP A 54 6.22 -0.84 -8.40
N ILE A 55 5.97 -1.26 -9.64
CA ILE A 55 5.22 -2.47 -9.97
C ILE A 55 5.96 -3.19 -11.09
N ASP A 56 6.47 -4.37 -10.80
CA ASP A 56 7.18 -5.19 -11.77
C ASP A 56 6.21 -5.83 -12.79
N ASN A 57 6.75 -6.34 -13.90
CA ASN A 57 5.99 -7.00 -14.95
C ASN A 57 5.29 -8.28 -14.46
N ASP A 58 5.81 -8.92 -13.42
CA ASP A 58 5.18 -10.06 -12.75
C ASP A 58 4.04 -9.65 -11.79
N GLY A 59 3.73 -8.36 -11.68
CA GLY A 59 2.70 -7.82 -10.79
C GLY A 59 3.13 -7.72 -9.33
N VAL A 60 4.43 -7.79 -9.07
CA VAL A 60 5.01 -7.53 -7.74
C VAL A 60 4.96 -6.04 -7.47
N VAL A 61 4.33 -5.65 -6.37
CA VAL A 61 4.15 -4.26 -5.95
C VAL A 61 5.07 -3.99 -4.76
N HIS A 62 6.07 -3.14 -4.95
CA HIS A 62 6.92 -2.67 -3.86
C HIS A 62 6.29 -1.46 -3.20
N VAL A 63 6.26 -1.45 -1.88
CA VAL A 63 5.65 -0.37 -1.11
C VAL A 63 6.61 0.18 -0.07
N ARG A 64 6.46 1.47 0.21
CA ARG A 64 7.18 2.16 1.29
C ARG A 64 6.21 2.63 2.34
N GLN A 65 6.31 2.07 3.54
CA GLN A 65 5.52 2.52 4.68
C GLN A 65 5.89 3.97 5.04
N LEU A 66 4.88 4.82 5.16
CA LEU A 66 5.08 6.20 5.65
C LEU A 66 5.10 6.22 7.18
N PRO A 67 5.95 7.06 7.78
CA PRO A 67 5.96 7.22 9.23
C PRO A 67 4.65 7.87 9.71
N GLY A 68 4.13 7.35 10.83
CA GLY A 68 2.95 7.87 11.50
C GLY A 68 1.64 7.15 11.16
N PRO A 69 0.59 7.36 11.96
CA PRO A 69 -0.68 6.67 11.79
C PRO A 69 -1.41 7.10 10.52
N VAL A 70 -2.34 6.26 10.05
CA VAL A 70 -3.16 6.54 8.85
C VAL A 70 -3.88 7.89 8.96
N SER A 71 -4.37 8.25 10.14
CA SER A 71 -5.02 9.53 10.41
C SER A 71 -4.14 10.75 10.11
N THR A 72 -2.83 10.67 10.35
CA THR A 72 -1.87 11.73 10.01
C THR A 72 -1.65 11.84 8.51
N ASN A 73 -1.59 10.69 7.83
CA ASN A 73 -1.32 10.61 6.39
C ASN A 73 -2.58 10.65 5.51
N ALA A 74 -3.77 10.74 6.11
CA ALA A 74 -5.06 10.72 5.41
C ALA A 74 -5.18 11.80 4.32
N HIS A 75 -4.50 12.94 4.48
CA HIS A 75 -4.45 14.01 3.48
C HIS A 75 -3.73 13.62 2.18
N ARG A 76 -2.92 12.54 2.19
CA ARG A 76 -2.18 12.04 1.02
C ARG A 76 -2.95 10.97 0.25
N LEU A 77 -3.91 10.33 0.91
CA LEU A 77 -4.80 9.39 0.25
C LEU A 77 -5.63 10.19 -0.74
N SER A 78 -5.46 9.90 -2.04
CA SER A 78 -6.36 10.47 -3.04
C SER A 78 -7.78 10.02 -2.71
N ALA A 79 -8.69 10.97 -2.53
CA ALA A 79 -10.09 10.68 -2.25
C ALA A 79 -10.63 9.70 -3.32
N PRO A 80 -11.54 8.78 -2.97
CA PRO A 80 -12.23 7.98 -3.97
C PRO A 80 -12.83 8.93 -5.01
N VAL A 81 -12.43 8.76 -6.27
CA VAL A 81 -13.05 9.46 -7.39
C VAL A 81 -14.51 8.99 -7.42
N PRO A 82 -15.50 9.91 -7.35
CA PRO A 82 -16.92 9.55 -7.30
C PRO A 82 -17.40 8.86 -8.59
#